data_AF-A0A076GZE1-F1
#
_entry.id   AF-A0A076GZE1-F1
#
_cell.length_a   1.000
_cell.length_b   1.000
_cell.length_c   1.000
_cell.angle_alpha   90.00
_cell.angle_beta   90.00
_cell.angle_gamma   90.00
#
_symmetry.space_group_name_H-M   'P 1'
#
loop_
_entity.id
_entity.type
_entity.pdbx_description
1 polymer ?
#
loop_
_entity_poly.entity_id
_entity_poly.type
_entity_poly.pdbx_seq_one_letter_code
_entity_poly.pdbx_strand_id
1 'polypeptide(L)'
;MKPSDQDKQSGGKIKEFFGTRRSDDITAKNGDDDVFGYGGNDELQGRSGDDILFGDAGNDDLYGGNGDDILDGGLGNNWLRGGSGQDRFVIDLKGYQTINDFKLREDEFWIVNGNKTYWNWDWEYDGNKTYIYDRKSGNDIAEFNGRHNLEKAYIYG
;
A
#
# COMPACT_ATOMS: atom_id res chain seq x y z
N MET A 1 -30.08 9.88 -14.82
CA MET A 1 -30.14 8.40 -14.77
C MET A 1 -29.52 7.84 -16.04
N LYS A 2 -28.52 6.96 -15.85
CA LYS A 2 -27.85 6.02 -16.79
C LYS A 2 -26.97 6.60 -17.91
N PRO A 3 -25.89 5.89 -18.34
CA PRO A 3 -25.73 4.42 -18.50
C PRO A 3 -24.64 3.80 -17.58
N SER A 4 -24.63 2.55 -17.08
CA SER A 4 -25.10 1.19 -17.43
C SER A 4 -24.44 0.51 -18.64
N ASP A 5 -23.63 -0.51 -18.31
CA ASP A 5 -23.39 -1.78 -19.00
C ASP A 5 -22.41 -1.77 -20.21
N GLN A 6 -21.21 -2.34 -20.09
CA GLN A 6 -20.96 -3.78 -20.39
C GLN A 6 -19.47 -4.13 -20.56
N ASP A 7 -19.12 -5.23 -19.90
CA ASP A 7 -17.93 -6.05 -20.10
C ASP A 7 -17.63 -6.34 -21.58
N LYS A 8 -16.38 -6.12 -21.98
CA LYS A 8 -15.73 -6.84 -23.09
C LYS A 8 -14.22 -6.94 -22.85
N GLN A 9 -13.76 -8.09 -22.37
CA GLN A 9 -12.89 -9.02 -23.13
C GLN A 9 -12.14 -9.97 -22.20
N SER A 10 -12.29 -11.26 -22.49
CA SER A 10 -11.42 -12.35 -22.03
C SER A 10 -9.98 -12.15 -22.54
N GLY A 11 -9.02 -12.31 -21.65
CA GLY A 11 -7.58 -12.16 -21.87
C GLY A 11 -7.05 -11.19 -20.83
N GLY A 12 -6.14 -11.64 -19.95
CA GLY A 12 -5.62 -10.90 -18.79
C GLY A 12 -5.34 -9.43 -19.09
N LYS A 13 -6.34 -8.58 -18.84
CA LYS A 13 -6.27 -7.13 -18.94
C LYS A 13 -6.44 -6.64 -17.52
N ILE A 14 -5.39 -5.99 -17.03
CA ILE A 14 -5.46 -5.12 -15.87
C ILE A 14 -6.67 -4.19 -16.06
N LYS A 15 -7.55 -4.09 -15.05
CA LYS A 15 -8.66 -3.12 -15.10
C LYS A 15 -8.31 -1.93 -14.21
N GLU A 16 -8.55 -0.74 -14.73
CA GLU A 16 -8.25 0.50 -14.02
C GLU A 16 -9.51 1.04 -13.34
N PHE A 17 -9.38 1.41 -12.07
CA PHE A 17 -10.40 2.07 -11.26
C PHE A 17 -9.86 3.43 -10.79
N PHE A 18 -10.68 4.48 -10.92
CA PHE A 18 -10.25 5.85 -10.65
C PHE A 18 -11.23 6.53 -9.69
N GLY A 19 -10.68 7.06 -8.60
CA GLY A 19 -11.35 7.97 -7.68
C GLY A 19 -11.38 9.40 -8.19
N THR A 20 -11.49 10.34 -7.27
CA THR A 20 -11.74 11.76 -7.52
C THR A 20 -10.82 12.66 -6.69
N ARG A 21 -11.24 13.88 -6.38
CA ARG A 21 -10.50 14.76 -5.44
C ARG A 21 -11.15 14.78 -4.05
N ARG A 22 -12.06 13.83 -3.81
CA ARG A 22 -12.83 13.67 -2.58
C ARG A 22 -12.67 12.22 -2.15
N SER A 23 -12.98 11.96 -0.88
CA SER A 23 -13.09 10.60 -0.36
C SER A 23 -13.99 9.73 -1.23
N ASP A 24 -13.44 8.61 -1.67
CA ASP A 24 -14.07 7.57 -2.45
C ASP A 24 -14.02 6.22 -1.73
N ASP A 25 -15.00 5.36 -2.01
CA ASP A 25 -15.03 3.95 -1.59
C ASP A 25 -15.01 3.13 -2.88
N ILE A 26 -13.86 2.50 -3.15
CA ILE A 26 -13.57 1.81 -4.39
C ILE A 26 -13.23 0.36 -4.08
N THR A 27 -14.14 -0.53 -4.49
CA THR A 27 -13.89 -1.97 -4.52
C THR A 27 -13.71 -2.41 -5.97
N ALA A 28 -12.53 -2.94 -6.29
CA ALA A 28 -12.21 -3.52 -7.59
C ALA A 28 -12.95 -4.86 -7.82
N LYS A 29 -12.63 -5.55 -8.92
CA LYS A 29 -13.28 -6.82 -9.28
C LYS A 29 -12.32 -7.97 -8.97
N ASN A 30 -12.61 -9.16 -9.48
CA ASN A 30 -11.63 -10.24 -9.46
C ASN A 30 -10.70 -10.12 -10.67
N GLY A 31 -9.48 -10.64 -10.53
CA GLY A 31 -8.36 -10.51 -11.44
C GLY A 31 -7.61 -9.19 -11.25
N ASP A 32 -6.36 -9.16 -11.70
CA ASP A 32 -5.41 -8.07 -11.54
C ASP A 32 -6.02 -6.72 -11.94
N ASP A 33 -6.03 -5.77 -11.00
CA ASP A 33 -6.65 -4.46 -11.12
C ASP A 33 -5.68 -3.35 -10.64
N ASP A 34 -5.69 -2.21 -11.33
CA ASP A 34 -5.02 -0.99 -10.90
C ASP A 34 -6.07 -0.03 -10.30
N VAL A 35 -5.87 0.42 -9.07
CA VAL A 35 -6.81 1.28 -8.34
C VAL A 35 -6.12 2.56 -7.90
N PHE A 36 -6.68 3.71 -8.28
CA PHE A 36 -6.14 5.03 -7.96
C PHE A 36 -7.18 5.86 -7.18
N GLY A 37 -6.87 6.25 -5.95
CA GLY A 37 -7.72 7.10 -5.09
C GLY A 37 -7.68 8.59 -5.45
N TYR A 38 -6.51 9.06 -5.93
CA TYR A 38 -6.17 10.46 -6.24
C TYR A 38 -6.16 11.41 -5.05
N GLY A 39 -7.29 11.72 -4.44
CA GLY A 39 -7.21 12.56 -3.25
C GLY A 39 -8.50 12.68 -2.49
N GLY A 40 -8.39 13.00 -1.22
CA GLY A 40 -9.42 12.69 -0.25
C GLY A 40 -8.96 11.54 0.61
N ASN A 41 -9.76 11.16 1.61
CA ASN A 41 -9.48 9.99 2.43
C ASN A 41 -10.26 8.82 1.84
N ASP A 42 -9.58 7.90 1.20
CA ASP A 42 -10.17 6.86 0.36
C ASP A 42 -10.16 5.49 1.06
N GLU A 43 -11.16 4.65 0.74
CA GLU A 43 -11.18 3.23 1.07
C GLU A 43 -11.04 2.43 -0.23
N LEU A 44 -9.90 1.73 -0.40
CA LEU A 44 -9.56 1.01 -1.62
C LEU A 44 -9.41 -0.49 -1.37
N GLN A 45 -10.07 -1.31 -2.17
CA GLN A 45 -10.02 -2.77 -2.07
C GLN A 45 -9.76 -3.46 -3.42
N GLY A 46 -8.69 -4.26 -3.52
CA GLY A 46 -8.30 -5.02 -4.73
C GLY A 46 -9.09 -6.32 -4.94
N ARG A 47 -9.32 -7.06 -3.85
CA ARG A 47 -10.04 -8.36 -3.76
C ARG A 47 -9.18 -9.57 -4.14
N SER A 48 -9.11 -9.95 -5.40
CA SER A 48 -8.41 -11.18 -5.79
C SER A 48 -7.73 -10.95 -7.11
N GLY A 49 -6.49 -11.40 -7.27
CA GLY A 49 -5.63 -11.00 -8.37
C GLY A 49 -4.42 -10.27 -7.82
N ASP A 50 -3.42 -10.05 -8.66
CA ASP A 50 -2.24 -9.28 -8.27
C ASP A 50 -2.54 -7.80 -8.56
N ASP A 51 -2.96 -7.06 -7.53
CA ASP A 51 -3.51 -5.71 -7.68
C ASP A 51 -2.47 -4.62 -7.37
N ILE A 52 -2.67 -3.42 -7.93
CA ILE A 52 -1.87 -2.24 -7.60
C ILE A 52 -2.80 -1.16 -7.06
N LEU A 53 -2.60 -0.75 -5.81
CA LEU A 53 -3.43 0.24 -5.11
C LEU A 53 -2.61 1.49 -4.77
N PHE A 54 -3.04 2.64 -5.28
CA PHE A 54 -2.48 3.97 -4.97
C PHE A 54 -3.52 4.83 -4.24
N GLY A 55 -3.27 5.17 -2.98
CA GLY A 55 -4.09 6.13 -2.22
C GLY A 55 -3.88 7.59 -2.64
N ASP A 56 -2.67 7.89 -3.13
CA ASP A 56 -2.21 9.22 -3.51
C ASP A 56 -2.24 10.26 -2.37
N ALA A 57 -3.34 10.99 -2.16
CA ALA A 57 -3.35 12.16 -1.29
C ALA A 57 -4.50 12.17 -0.29
N GLY A 58 -4.23 11.71 0.93
CA GLY A 58 -5.13 11.87 2.05
C GLY A 58 -4.76 10.93 3.17
N ASN A 59 -5.72 10.52 3.98
CA ASN A 59 -5.53 9.44 4.93
C ASN A 59 -6.36 8.27 4.44
N ASP A 60 -5.71 7.31 3.81
CA ASP A 60 -6.35 6.26 3.03
C ASP A 60 -6.30 4.91 3.76
N ASP A 61 -7.32 4.08 3.52
CA ASP A 61 -7.43 2.70 3.98
C ASP A 61 -7.33 1.78 2.75
N LEU A 62 -6.20 1.09 2.57
CA LEU A 62 -5.96 0.19 1.45
C LEU A 62 -5.96 -1.27 1.90
N TYR A 63 -6.65 -2.12 1.13
CA TYR A 63 -6.64 -3.57 1.30
C TYR A 63 -6.44 -4.28 -0.04
N GLY A 64 -5.30 -4.96 -0.21
CA GLY A 64 -4.98 -5.72 -1.43
C GLY A 64 -5.95 -6.88 -1.62
N GLY A 65 -5.88 -7.88 -0.74
CA GLY A 65 -6.80 -8.99 -0.72
C GLY A 65 -6.08 -10.32 -0.90
N ASN A 66 -6.39 -11.03 -1.98
CA ASN A 66 -5.74 -12.29 -2.32
C ASN A 66 -4.91 -12.12 -3.59
N GLY A 67 -3.61 -12.38 -3.54
CA GLY A 67 -2.71 -12.22 -4.66
C GLY A 67 -1.43 -11.54 -4.20
N ASP A 68 -0.48 -11.35 -5.10
CA ASP A 68 0.75 -10.64 -4.79
C ASP A 68 0.53 -9.14 -5.09
N ASP A 69 0.11 -8.38 -4.07
CA ASP A 69 -0.37 -7.00 -4.25
C ASP A 69 0.73 -5.93 -4.08
N ILE A 70 0.57 -4.76 -4.70
CA ILE A 70 1.40 -3.57 -4.46
C ILE A 70 0.54 -2.46 -3.86
N LEU A 71 0.89 -2.00 -2.66
CA LEU A 71 0.16 -0.96 -1.94
C LEU A 71 1.05 0.27 -1.71
N ASP A 72 0.62 1.42 -2.23
CA ASP A 72 1.22 2.73 -1.97
C ASP A 72 0.15 3.68 -1.41
N GLY A 73 0.20 3.94 -0.10
CA GLY A 73 -0.71 4.88 0.55
C GLY A 73 -0.46 6.34 0.14
N GLY A 74 0.72 6.67 -0.42
CA GLY A 74 1.05 8.03 -0.78
C GLY A 74 1.23 8.98 0.41
N LEU A 75 0.75 10.21 0.26
CA LEU A 75 0.81 11.26 1.28
C LEU A 75 -0.12 10.94 2.45
N GLY A 76 0.08 11.62 3.58
CA GLY A 76 -0.78 11.50 4.77
C GLY A 76 -0.60 10.21 5.56
N ASN A 77 -1.58 9.90 6.41
CA ASN A 77 -1.50 8.82 7.40
C ASN A 77 -2.40 7.67 6.97
N ASN A 78 -1.81 6.62 6.40
CA ASN A 78 -2.59 5.57 5.75
C ASN A 78 -2.52 4.24 6.51
N TRP A 79 -3.52 3.41 6.26
CA TRP A 79 -3.70 2.08 6.83
C TRP A 79 -3.61 1.07 5.71
N LEU A 80 -2.56 0.25 5.72
CA LEU A 80 -2.28 -0.71 4.65
C LEU A 80 -2.43 -2.14 5.17
N ARG A 81 -3.14 -2.95 4.39
CA ARG A 81 -3.29 -4.40 4.62
C ARG A 81 -3.07 -5.12 3.29
N GLY A 82 -2.05 -5.98 3.23
CA GLY A 82 -1.75 -6.74 2.02
C GLY A 82 -2.75 -7.88 1.82
N GLY A 83 -3.03 -8.62 2.89
CA GLY A 83 -3.86 -9.80 2.85
C GLY A 83 -3.04 -11.09 2.67
N SER A 84 -3.41 -11.92 1.70
CA SER A 84 -2.75 -13.19 1.43
C SER A 84 -1.98 -13.14 0.12
N GLY A 85 -0.76 -13.64 0.13
CA GLY A 85 0.15 -13.54 -1.01
C GLY A 85 1.43 -12.84 -0.58
N GLN A 86 2.34 -12.64 -1.51
CA GLN A 86 3.59 -11.90 -1.28
C GLN A 86 3.35 -10.43 -1.62
N ASP A 87 3.04 -9.65 -0.60
CA ASP A 87 2.63 -8.25 -0.79
C ASP A 87 3.84 -7.30 -0.73
N ARG A 88 3.75 -6.19 -1.45
CA ARG A 88 4.73 -5.11 -1.43
C ARG A 88 4.11 -3.82 -0.90
N PHE A 89 4.65 -3.32 0.19
CA PHE A 89 4.26 -2.03 0.77
C PHE A 89 5.24 -0.93 0.37
N VAL A 90 4.77 0.12 -0.31
CA VAL A 90 5.57 1.31 -0.62
C VAL A 90 5.42 2.33 0.52
N ILE A 91 6.56 2.74 1.08
CA ILE A 91 6.65 3.69 2.20
C ILE A 91 7.33 4.96 1.67
N ASP A 92 6.54 5.97 1.27
CA ASP A 92 7.07 7.30 0.91
C ASP A 92 7.34 8.13 2.18
N LEU A 93 8.52 8.76 2.26
CA LEU A 93 8.90 9.70 3.33
C LEU A 93 7.96 10.90 3.50
N LYS A 94 7.06 11.14 2.54
CA LYS A 94 6.09 12.24 2.60
C LYS A 94 4.80 11.90 3.36
N GLY A 95 4.63 10.64 3.76
CA GLY A 95 3.50 10.15 4.54
C GLY A 95 3.94 9.28 5.70
N TYR A 96 2.97 8.78 6.46
CA TYR A 96 3.15 7.81 7.53
C TYR A 96 2.25 6.60 7.28
N GLN A 97 2.82 5.40 7.28
CA GLN A 97 2.08 4.18 6.93
C GLN A 97 1.92 3.26 8.13
N THR A 98 0.69 2.86 8.43
CA THR A 98 0.38 1.82 9.41
C THR A 98 0.14 0.51 8.68
N ILE A 99 1.08 -0.43 8.77
CA ILE A 99 1.04 -1.72 8.07
C ILE A 99 0.63 -2.81 9.07
N ASN A 100 -0.57 -3.35 8.88
CA ASN A 100 -1.23 -4.10 9.95
C ASN A 100 -1.00 -5.61 9.94
N ASP A 101 -0.66 -6.20 8.79
CA ASP A 101 -0.62 -7.65 8.57
C ASP A 101 0.68 -8.16 7.95
N PHE A 102 1.73 -7.32 7.91
CA PHE A 102 3.03 -7.67 7.34
C PHE A 102 3.57 -9.01 7.87
N LYS A 103 3.93 -9.89 6.94
CA LYS A 103 4.49 -11.23 7.19
C LYS A 103 5.95 -11.25 6.78
N LEU A 104 6.84 -11.24 7.77
CA LEU A 104 8.28 -11.33 7.52
C LEU A 104 8.63 -12.58 6.69
N ARG A 105 9.36 -12.38 5.59
CA ARG A 105 9.79 -13.39 4.59
C ARG A 105 8.75 -13.81 3.55
N GLU A 106 7.54 -13.28 3.63
CA GLU A 106 6.51 -13.42 2.59
C GLU A 106 6.33 -12.06 1.92
N ASP A 107 6.09 -11.04 2.73
CA ASP A 107 5.90 -9.68 2.26
C ASP A 107 7.23 -8.92 2.20
N GLU A 108 7.24 -7.85 1.42
CA GLU A 108 8.33 -6.91 1.29
C GLU A 108 7.85 -5.45 1.44
N PHE A 109 8.78 -4.55 1.70
CA PHE A 109 8.49 -3.12 1.71
C PHE A 109 9.60 -2.36 1.01
N TRP A 110 9.23 -1.30 0.31
CA TRP A 110 10.15 -0.41 -0.40
C TRP A 110 10.04 0.99 0.19
N ILE A 111 11.16 1.53 0.66
CA ILE A 111 11.18 2.90 1.18
C ILE A 111 11.63 3.83 0.06
N VAL A 112 10.84 4.86 -0.18
CA VAL A 112 11.04 5.80 -1.28
C VAL A 112 10.95 7.25 -0.81
N ASN A 113 11.55 8.16 -1.57
CA ASN A 113 11.35 9.59 -1.44
C ASN A 113 10.89 10.14 -2.78
N GLY A 114 9.57 10.13 -3.00
CA GLY A 114 9.01 10.17 -4.35
C GLY A 114 9.59 9.06 -5.23
N ASN A 115 10.04 9.37 -6.44
CA ASN A 115 10.40 8.35 -7.44
C ASN A 115 11.83 7.78 -7.24
N LYS A 116 12.37 7.79 -6.01
CA LYS A 116 13.72 7.34 -5.70
C LYS A 116 13.73 6.43 -4.49
N THR A 117 14.38 5.29 -4.61
CA THR A 117 14.69 4.41 -3.47
C THR A 117 15.46 5.17 -2.39
N TYR A 118 15.10 4.93 -1.13
CA TYR A 118 15.66 5.59 0.03
C TYR A 118 16.35 4.60 0.97
N TRP A 119 17.62 4.87 1.28
CA TRP A 119 18.49 3.94 2.02
C TRP A 119 18.88 4.41 3.42
N ASN A 120 18.56 5.65 3.80
CA ASN A 120 19.00 6.23 5.08
C ASN A 120 17.92 6.12 6.15
N TRP A 121 17.56 4.89 6.48
CA TRP A 121 16.56 4.55 7.46
C TRP A 121 17.12 3.57 8.49
N ASP A 122 16.42 3.41 9.59
CA ASP A 122 16.67 2.38 10.60
C ASP A 122 15.32 1.96 11.23
N TRP A 123 15.35 1.03 12.18
CA TRP A 123 14.13 0.57 12.83
C TRP A 123 14.27 0.45 14.35
N GLU A 124 13.14 0.58 15.04
CA GLU A 124 13.04 0.36 16.48
C GLU A 124 11.84 -0.54 16.83
N TYR A 125 11.85 -1.08 18.04
CA TYR A 125 10.75 -1.89 18.57
C TYR A 125 10.47 -1.46 20.00
N ASP A 126 9.24 -1.02 20.26
CA ASP A 126 8.84 -0.44 21.55
C ASP A 126 8.33 -1.48 22.57
N GLY A 127 8.22 -2.74 22.16
CA GLY A 127 7.58 -3.80 22.96
C GLY A 127 6.21 -4.24 22.44
N ASN A 128 5.63 -3.52 21.48
CA ASN A 128 4.35 -3.80 20.86
C ASN A 128 4.42 -3.69 19.33
N LYS A 129 5.00 -2.62 18.80
CA LYS A 129 5.11 -2.31 17.37
C LYS A 129 6.57 -2.14 16.95
N THR A 130 6.83 -2.43 15.69
CA THR A 130 8.09 -2.09 15.03
C THR A 130 7.90 -0.81 14.24
N TYR A 131 8.81 0.14 14.38
CA TYR A 131 8.80 1.42 13.67
C TYR A 131 9.98 1.46 12.70
N ILE A 132 9.75 2.02 11.51
CA ILE A 132 10.81 2.46 10.60
C ILE A 132 10.89 3.97 10.72
N TYR A 133 12.11 4.49 10.86
CA TYR A 133 12.36 5.92 10.91
C TYR A 133 13.44 6.36 9.93
N ASP A 134 13.31 7.58 9.43
CA ASP A 134 14.34 8.24 8.64
C ASP A 134 15.48 8.71 9.55
N ARG A 135 16.68 8.19 9.36
CA ARG A 135 17.87 8.57 10.17
C ARG A 135 18.28 10.03 10.00
N LYS A 136 17.89 10.68 8.89
CA LYS A 136 18.25 12.08 8.63
C LYS A 136 17.39 13.03 9.45
N SER A 137 16.08 12.83 9.44
CA SER A 137 15.13 13.68 10.18
C SER A 137 14.89 13.21 11.61
N GLY A 138 15.05 11.91 11.88
CA GLY A 138 14.66 11.26 13.13
C GLY A 138 13.16 10.99 13.24
N ASN A 139 12.39 11.18 12.16
CA ASN A 139 10.95 10.96 12.16
C ASN A 139 10.62 9.51 11.78
N ASP A 140 9.64 8.94 12.45
CA ASP A 140 9.00 7.70 12.02
C ASP A 140 8.25 7.91 10.71
N ILE A 141 8.31 6.92 9.83
CA ILE A 141 7.70 6.93 8.50
C ILE A 141 6.77 5.74 8.26
N ALA A 142 6.91 4.69 9.05
CA ALA A 142 5.96 3.59 9.07
C ALA A 142 6.00 2.86 10.41
N GLU A 143 4.87 2.24 10.75
CA GLU A 143 4.76 1.26 11.81
C GLU A 143 4.21 -0.06 11.30
N PHE A 144 4.65 -1.14 11.95
CA PHE A 144 4.20 -2.49 11.74
C PHE A 144 3.66 -3.04 13.05
N ASN A 145 2.53 -3.73 12.99
CA ASN A 145 2.02 -4.42 14.17
C ASN A 145 2.91 -5.60 14.57
N GLY A 146 3.27 -5.68 15.84
CA GLY A 146 4.11 -6.74 16.37
C GLY A 146 5.61 -6.51 16.18
N ARG A 147 6.40 -7.50 16.56
CA ARG A 147 7.86 -7.46 16.45
C ARG A 147 8.32 -8.01 15.11
N HIS A 148 8.91 -7.16 14.29
CA HIS A 148 9.57 -7.54 13.04
C HIS A 148 11.07 -7.26 13.13
N ASN A 149 11.89 -8.25 12.79
CA ASN A 149 13.34 -8.04 12.68
C ASN A 149 13.68 -7.67 11.24
N LEU A 150 13.74 -6.36 10.99
CA LEU A 150 13.93 -5.81 9.65
C LEU A 150 15.39 -5.81 9.18
N GLU A 151 16.36 -6.18 10.03
CA GLU A 151 17.75 -6.45 9.58
C GLU A 151 17.84 -7.61 8.58
N LYS A 152 16.81 -8.46 8.55
CA LYS A 152 16.68 -9.62 7.64
C LYS A 152 15.60 -9.43 6.59
N ALA A 153 14.93 -8.28 6.55
CA ALA A 153 13.99 -7.98 5.49
C ALA A 153 14.80 -7.72 4.21
N TYR A 154 14.40 -8.36 3.12
CA TYR A 154 15.06 -8.16 1.85
C TYR A 154 14.62 -6.81 1.27
N ILE A 155 15.52 -5.84 1.28
CA ILE A 155 15.31 -4.58 0.58
C ILE A 155 15.73 -4.82 -0.87
N TYR A 156 14.77 -5.12 -1.74
CA TYR A 156 15.02 -5.10 -3.17
C TYR A 156 14.58 -3.75 -3.74
N GLY A 157 15.45 -3.17 -4.58
CA GLY A 157 15.19 -1.94 -5.32
C GLY A 157 15.56 -2.13 -6.77
#